data_AF-A0A6N7HGA7-F1
#
_entry.id   AF-A0A6N7HGA7-F1
#
_cell.length_a   1.000
_cell.length_b   1.000
_cell.length_c   1.000
_cell.angle_alpha   90.00
_cell.angle_beta   90.00
_cell.angle_gamma   90.00
#
_symmetry.space_group_name_H-M   'P 1'
#
loop_
_entity.id
_entity.type
_entity.pdbx_description
1 polymer ?
#
loop_
_entity_poly.entity_id
_entity_poly.type
_entity_poly.pdbx_seq_one_letter_code
_entity_poly.pdbx_strand_id
1 'polypeptide(L)'
;MACDGSAERGLVLYGTFDNDVFYQLADPAVVSERQVTVVAGGQPGEYEERFVVDLALASQALQHFISSGSLHLDLSWVDLR
;
A
#
# COMPACT_ATOMS: atom_id res chain seq x y z
N MET A 1 7.97 -7.19 -0.36
CA MET A 1 6.63 -6.58 -0.25
C MET A 1 6.12 -6.78 1.17
N ALA A 2 5.52 -5.75 1.77
CA ALA A 2 4.86 -5.79 3.07
C ALA A 2 3.41 -5.33 2.93
N CYS A 3 2.52 -5.91 3.73
CA CYS A 3 1.10 -5.59 3.78
C CYS A 3 0.67 -5.60 5.24
N ASP A 4 0.20 -4.46 5.73
CA ASP A 4 -0.25 -4.31 7.11
C ASP A 4 -1.57 -3.51 7.16
N GLY A 5 -2.24 -3.48 8.32
CA GLY A 5 -3.49 -2.75 8.50
C GLY A 5 -4.56 -3.60 9.18
N SER A 6 -5.83 -3.26 8.95
CA SER A 6 -6.96 -4.04 9.46
C SER A 6 -8.13 -4.03 8.48
N ALA A 7 -8.99 -5.04 8.58
CA ALA A 7 -10.21 -5.11 7.77
C ALA A 7 -11.17 -3.92 8.03
N GLU A 8 -11.10 -3.30 9.21
CA GLU A 8 -11.96 -2.17 9.57
C GLU A 8 -11.45 -0.82 9.06
N ARG A 9 -10.13 -0.67 8.93
CA ARG A 9 -9.51 0.62 8.60
C ARG A 9 -8.87 0.65 7.22
N GLY A 10 -8.69 -0.51 6.58
CA GLY A 10 -7.98 -0.68 5.32
C GLY A 10 -6.54 -1.15 5.52
N LEU A 11 -5.84 -1.32 4.40
CA LEU A 11 -4.52 -1.91 4.31
C LEU A 11 -3.52 -0.92 3.74
N VAL A 12 -2.28 -1.01 4.21
CA VAL A 12 -1.14 -0.30 3.67
C VAL A 12 -0.21 -1.32 3.03
N LEU A 13 0.16 -1.08 1.77
CA LEU A 13 1.02 -1.97 0.98
C LEU A 13 2.32 -1.27 0.56
N TYR A 14 3.45 -1.92 0.84
CA TYR A 14 4.78 -1.46 0.45
C TYR A 14 5.47 -2.45 -0.48
N GLY A 15 6.02 -1.94 -1.58
CA GLY A 15 6.98 -2.62 -2.43
C GLY A 15 8.39 -2.10 -2.20
N THR A 16 9.36 -3.00 -2.00
CA THR A 16 10.79 -2.66 -1.99
C THR A 16 11.58 -3.82 -2.61
N PHE A 17 12.65 -3.49 -3.34
CA PHE A 17 13.49 -4.44 -4.08
C PHE A 17 14.97 -4.38 -3.69
N ASP A 18 15.42 -3.25 -3.14
CA ASP A 18 16.83 -2.96 -2.88
C ASP A 18 17.08 -2.27 -1.53
N ASN A 19 16.09 -2.23 -0.63
CA ASN A 19 16.12 -1.47 0.65
C ASN A 19 16.33 0.05 0.50
N ASP A 20 16.49 0.55 -0.72
CA ASP A 20 16.72 1.96 -1.03
C ASP A 20 15.48 2.61 -1.65
N VAL A 21 14.71 1.84 -2.43
CA VAL A 21 13.48 2.30 -3.07
C VAL A 21 12.26 1.69 -2.41
N PHE A 22 11.34 2.55 -2.01
CA PHE A 22 10.07 2.19 -1.39
C PHE A 22 8.93 2.74 -2.21
N TYR A 23 8.05 1.85 -2.64
CA TYR A 23 6.82 2.17 -3.33
C TYR A 23 5.64 1.91 -2.40
N GLN A 24 4.70 2.84 -2.36
CA GLN A 24 3.44 2.64 -1.64
C GLN A 24 2.28 2.56 -2.64
N LEU A 25 1.42 1.56 -2.46
CA LEU A 25 0.21 1.42 -3.26
C LEU A 25 -0.80 2.51 -2.87
N ALA A 26 -1.33 3.21 -3.87
CA ALA A 26 -2.35 4.22 -3.69
C ALA A 26 -3.67 3.80 -4.35
N ASP A 27 -4.79 4.15 -3.74
CA ASP A 27 -6.11 4.07 -4.35
C ASP A 27 -6.34 5.30 -5.24
N PRO A 28 -6.39 5.16 -6.58
CA PRO A 28 -6.62 6.28 -7.48
C PRO A 28 -8.02 6.90 -7.36
N ALA A 29 -8.99 6.21 -6.74
CA ALA A 29 -10.31 6.76 -6.48
C ALA A 29 -10.33 7.77 -5.32
N VAL A 30 -9.28 7.78 -4.49
CA VAL A 30 -9.17 8.66 -3.32
C VAL A 30 -8.23 9.82 -3.62
N VAL A 31 -8.80 11.02 -3.76
CA VAL A 31 -8.06 12.28 -3.97
C VAL A 31 -8.08 13.10 -2.68
N SER A 32 -7.60 12.49 -1.60
CA SER A 32 -7.61 13.05 -0.24
C SER A 32 -6.19 13.03 0.33
N GLU A 33 -5.73 14.17 0.83
CA GLU A 33 -4.48 14.30 1.61
C GLU A 33 -4.75 14.21 3.12
N ARG A 34 -5.99 13.86 3.50
CA ARG A 34 -6.37 13.69 4.90
C ARG A 34 -5.53 12.56 5.51
N GLN A 35 -4.99 12.82 6.69
CA GLN A 35 -4.31 11.81 7.49
C GLN A 35 -5.32 10.92 8.23
N VAL A 36 -5.07 9.62 8.23
CA VAL A 36 -5.81 8.60 8.97
C VAL A 36 -4.85 7.69 9.73
N THR A 37 -5.24 7.34 10.95
CA THR A 37 -4.48 6.38 11.77
C THR A 37 -4.79 4.95 11.35
N VAL A 38 -3.76 4.19 10.96
CA VAL A 38 -3.82 2.73 10.77
C VAL A 38 -2.68 2.06 11.51
N VAL A 39 -2.90 0.80 11.91
CA VAL A 39 -1.85 0.01 12.57
C VAL A 39 -1.04 -0.71 11.50
N ALA A 40 0.21 -0.30 11.32
CA ALA A 40 1.15 -0.92 10.39
C ALA A 40 2.42 -1.38 11.12
N GLY A 41 2.94 -2.58 10.82
CA GLY A 41 4.08 -3.14 11.55
C GLY A 41 3.81 -3.32 13.05
N GLY A 42 2.54 -3.51 13.43
CA GLY A 42 2.11 -3.65 14.83
C GLY A 42 2.10 -2.35 15.64
N GLN A 43 2.29 -1.18 15.02
CA GLN A 43 2.23 0.12 15.68
C GLN A 43 1.25 1.07 14.97
N PRO A 44 0.55 1.96 15.68
CA PRO A 44 -0.22 3.03 15.04
C PRO A 44 0.69 3.97 14.23
N GLY A 45 0.27 4.30 13.01
CA GLY A 45 0.91 5.30 12.16
C GLY A 45 -0.14 6.15 11.43
N GLU A 46 0.24 7.38 11.09
CA GLU A 46 -0.58 8.29 10.29
C GLU A 46 -0.22 8.15 8.81
N TYR A 47 -1.25 8.01 7.98
CA TYR A 47 -1.13 7.82 6.55
C TYR A 47 -2.12 8.72 5.82
N GLU A 48 -1.74 9.23 4.66
CA GLU A 48 -2.74 9.82 3.77
C GLU A 48 -3.77 8.77 3.39
N GLU A 49 -5.04 9.15 3.39
CA GLU A 49 -6.19 8.27 3.13
C GLU A 49 -6.04 7.53 1.79
N ARG A 50 -5.43 8.17 0.78
CA ARG A 50 -5.15 7.54 -0.52
C ARG A 50 -4.19 6.34 -0.45
N PHE A 51 -3.41 6.20 0.60
CA PHE A 51 -2.48 5.07 0.78
C PHE A 51 -3.08 3.93 1.62
N VAL A 52 -4.32 4.09 2.05
CA VAL A 52 -5.06 3.08 2.80
C VAL A 52 -6.06 2.43 1.85
N VAL A 53 -5.66 1.29 1.28
CA VAL A 53 -6.38 0.59 0.23
C VAL A 53 -7.31 -0.49 0.79
N ASP A 54 -8.30 -0.88 0.00
CA ASP A 54 -9.15 -2.02 0.35
C ASP A 54 -8.45 -3.38 0.14
N LEU A 55 -9.10 -4.45 0.60
CA LEU A 55 -8.60 -5.81 0.45
C LEU A 55 -8.49 -6.25 -1.01
N ALA A 56 -9.38 -5.78 -1.89
CA ALA A 56 -9.41 -6.21 -3.28
C ALA A 56 -8.17 -5.68 -4.03
N LEU A 57 -7.89 -4.38 -3.88
CA LEU A 57 -6.75 -3.70 -4.47
C LEU A 57 -5.42 -4.25 -3.90
N ALA A 58 -5.35 -4.44 -2.58
CA ALA A 58 -4.20 -5.08 -1.95
C ALA A 58 -3.96 -6.52 -2.46
N SER A 59 -5.03 -7.31 -2.60
CA SER A 59 -4.94 -8.69 -3.07
C SER A 59 -4.46 -8.77 -4.52
N GLN A 60 -4.93 -7.88 -5.39
CA GLN A 60 -4.48 -7.80 -6.78
C GLN A 60 -2.97 -7.54 -6.85
N ALA A 61 -2.47 -6.57 -6.07
CA ALA A 61 -1.05 -6.25 -6.00
C ALA A 61 -0.21 -7.43 -5.49
N LEU A 62 -0.64 -8.08 -4.39
CA LEU A 62 0.04 -9.22 -3.79
C LEU A 62 0.10 -10.43 -4.73
N GLN A 63 -1.01 -10.77 -5.38
CA GLN A 63 -1.08 -11.90 -6.31
C GLN A 63 -0.12 -11.70 -7.50
N HIS A 64 -0.07 -10.48 -8.05
CA HIS A 64 0.88 -10.16 -9.11
C HIS A 64 2.32 -10.24 -8.63
N PHE A 65 2.63 -9.68 -7.44
CA PHE A 65 3.97 -9.75 -6.88
C PHE A 65 4.42 -11.19 -6.63
N ILE A 66 3.55 -12.04 -6.09
CA ILE A 66 3.85 -13.47 -5.85
C ILE A 66 4.13 -14.21 -7.15
N SER A 67 3.38 -13.93 -8.21
CA SER A 67 3.50 -14.65 -9.49
C SER A 67 4.65 -14.14 -10.39
N SER A 68 4.96 -12.84 -10.33
CA SER A 68 5.92 -12.21 -11.25
C SER A 68 7.22 -11.73 -10.59
N GLY A 69 7.22 -11.56 -9.27
CA GLY A 69 8.31 -10.89 -8.55
C GLY A 69 8.42 -9.39 -8.83
N SER A 70 7.39 -8.76 -9.41
CA SER A 70 7.38 -7.35 -9.84
C SER A 70 6.16 -6.60 -9.30
N LEU A 71 6.17 -5.26 -9.37
CA LEU A 71 4.98 -4.45 -9.10
C LEU A 71 4.01 -4.53 -10.28
N HIS A 72 2.71 -4.53 -9.99
CA HIS A 72 1.69 -4.48 -11.02
C HIS A 72 1.64 -3.07 -11.63
N LEU A 73 2.02 -2.93 -12.91
CA LEU A 73 2.21 -1.63 -13.56
C LEU A 73 0.92 -0.83 -13.77
N ASP A 74 -0.23 -1.51 -13.87
CA ASP A 74 -1.54 -0.82 -13.99
C ASP A 74 -2.09 -0.33 -12.64
N LEU A 75 -1.43 -0.64 -11.53
CA LEU A 75 -1.79 -0.11 -10.22
C LEU A 75 -1.01 1.18 -9.93
N SER A 76 -1.58 2.04 -9.08
CA SER A 76 -0.97 3.33 -8.76
C SER A 76 0.07 3.15 -7.64
N TRP A 77 1.35 3.22 -8.00
CA TRP A 77 2.47 3.17 -7.06
C TRP A 77 3.13 4.54 -6.93
N VAL A 78 3.33 5.00 -5.69
CA VAL A 78 4.02 6.26 -5.39
C VAL A 78 5.41 5.94 -4.83
N ASP A 79 6.45 6.52 -5.42
CA ASP A 79 7.82 6.48 -4.89
C ASP A 79 7.91 7.40 -3.66
N LEU A 80 8.39 6.88 -2.53
CA LEU A 80 8.48 7.58 -1.25
C LEU A 80 9.81 8.33 -1.03
N ARG A 81 10.61 8.51 -2.09
CA ARG A 81 11.86 9.29 -2.06
C ARG A 81 11.66 10.80 -2.11
#